data_AF-A0A945E984-F1
#
_entry.id   AF-A0A945E984-F1
#
_cell.length_a   1.000
_cell.length_b   1.000
_cell.length_c   1.000
_cell.angle_alpha   90.00
_cell.angle_beta   90.00
_cell.angle_gamma   90.00
#
_symmetry.space_group_name_H-M   'P 1'
#
loop_
_entity.id
_entity.type
_entity.pdbx_description
1 polymer ?
#
loop_
_entity_poly.entity_id
_entity_poly.type
_entity_poly.pdbx_seq_one_letter_code
_entity_poly.pdbx_strand_id
1 'polypeptide(L)'
;GLAVFPGYNPNKSLVNPNKQVKKVIEDSGVQFLLHDLRRTFATYADSLYIQHSTIKRLMNHKETDVTSVHYIQPSVETLRKPMQKITDYILEQSK
;
A
#
# COMPACT_ATOMS: atom_id res chain seq x y z
N GLY A 1 -20.42 -9.72 7.82
CA GLY A 1 -19.16 -9.92 8.57
C GLY A 1 -18.52 -8.58 8.79
N LEU A 2 -17.94 -8.33 9.97
CA LEU A 2 -17.41 -7.02 10.37
C LEU A 2 -16.08 -6.63 9.68
N ALA A 3 -15.41 -7.54 8.98
CA ALA A 3 -14.09 -7.33 8.39
C ALA A 3 -14.00 -7.85 6.95
N VAL A 4 -13.19 -7.17 6.12
CA VAL A 4 -12.91 -7.55 4.72
C VAL A 4 -12.12 -8.87 4.64
N PHE A 5 -11.16 -9.07 5.55
CA PHE A 5 -10.37 -10.30 5.66
C PHE A 5 -10.67 -11.03 6.97
N PRO A 6 -11.50 -12.10 6.94
CA PRO A 6 -11.78 -12.89 8.12
C PRO A 6 -10.57 -13.72 8.54
N GLY A 7 -10.42 -13.92 9.84
CA GLY A 7 -9.45 -14.84 10.41
C GLY A 7 -9.99 -16.29 10.43
N TYR A 8 -9.34 -17.16 11.21
CA TYR A 8 -9.80 -18.55 11.39
C TYR A 8 -11.25 -18.62 11.91
N ASN A 9 -11.62 -17.70 12.81
CA ASN A 9 -13.01 -17.49 13.18
C ASN A 9 -13.61 -16.44 12.22
N PRO A 10 -14.63 -16.76 11.41
CA PRO A 10 -15.24 -15.83 10.46
C PRO A 10 -15.81 -14.55 11.07
N ASN A 11 -16.09 -14.56 12.38
CA ASN A 11 -16.59 -13.40 13.13
C ASN A 11 -15.46 -12.50 13.67
N LYS A 12 -14.18 -12.87 13.46
CA LYS A 12 -13.01 -12.10 13.89
C LYS A 12 -12.13 -11.76 12.69
N SER A 13 -11.48 -10.61 12.74
CA SER A 13 -10.54 -10.17 11.70
C SER A 13 -9.28 -11.05 11.67
N LEU A 14 -8.60 -11.07 10.52
CA LEU A 14 -7.26 -11.66 10.40
C LEU A 14 -6.29 -10.98 11.38
N VAL A 15 -5.66 -11.77 12.26
CA VAL A 15 -4.69 -11.26 13.24
C VAL A 15 -3.25 -11.45 12.77
N ASN A 16 -2.94 -12.60 12.15
CA ASN A 16 -1.59 -12.94 11.73
C ASN A 16 -1.60 -13.55 10.31
N PRO A 17 -0.90 -12.92 9.33
CA PRO A 17 -0.84 -13.37 7.95
C PRO A 17 0.35 -14.29 7.62
N ASN A 18 1.15 -14.70 8.61
CA ASN A 18 2.42 -15.42 8.40
C ASN A 18 2.23 -16.73 7.61
N LYS A 19 1.11 -17.44 7.80
CA LYS A 19 0.82 -18.66 7.04
C LYS A 19 0.65 -18.36 5.54
N GLN A 20 -0.06 -17.30 5.21
CA GLN A 20 -0.28 -16.86 3.83
C GLN A 20 1.02 -16.36 3.21
N VAL A 21 1.80 -15.57 3.95
CA VAL A 21 3.11 -15.09 3.48
C VAL A 21 4.06 -16.27 3.21
N LYS A 22 4.16 -17.23 4.13
CA LYS A 22 4.99 -18.44 3.95
C LYS A 22 4.60 -19.20 2.68
N LYS A 23 3.30 -19.37 2.45
CA LYS A 23 2.79 -20.03 1.23
C LYS A 23 3.22 -19.27 -0.03
N VAL A 24 3.07 -17.95 -0.07
CA VAL A 24 3.48 -17.15 -1.24
C VAL A 24 5.00 -17.22 -1.46
N ILE A 25 5.80 -17.23 -0.39
CA ILE A 25 7.25 -17.39 -0.47
C ILE A 25 7.61 -18.78 -1.06
N GLU A 26 6.95 -19.84 -0.59
CA GLU A 26 7.15 -21.21 -1.10
C GLU A 26 6.76 -21.33 -2.57
N ASP A 27 5.62 -20.75 -2.97
CA ASP A 27 5.10 -20.82 -4.34
C ASP A 27 5.92 -19.96 -5.33
N SER A 28 6.43 -18.79 -4.89
CA SER A 28 7.15 -17.84 -5.76
C SER A 28 8.68 -17.96 -5.73
N GLY A 29 9.24 -18.59 -4.68
CA GLY A 29 10.69 -18.60 -4.42
C GLY A 29 11.26 -17.24 -3.97
N VAL A 30 10.43 -16.20 -3.82
CA VAL A 30 10.86 -14.86 -3.42
C VAL A 30 10.74 -14.70 -1.91
N GLN A 31 11.84 -14.38 -1.23
CA GLN A 31 11.83 -14.06 0.21
C GLN A 31 11.43 -12.59 0.42
N PHE A 32 10.38 -12.35 1.22
CA PHE A 32 9.93 -10.99 1.54
C PHE A 32 9.15 -10.93 2.86
N LEU A 33 9.05 -9.72 3.42
CA LEU A 33 8.15 -9.36 4.51
C LEU A 33 7.01 -8.48 3.99
N LEU A 34 5.89 -8.41 4.72
CA LEU A 34 4.78 -7.52 4.35
C LEU A 34 5.19 -6.03 4.24
N HIS A 35 6.18 -5.62 5.04
CA HIS A 35 6.70 -4.26 4.95
C HIS A 35 7.49 -4.02 3.64
N ASP A 36 8.05 -5.06 3.03
CA ASP A 36 8.71 -4.92 1.73
C ASP A 36 7.70 -4.58 0.65
N LEU A 37 6.49 -5.14 0.69
CA LEU A 37 5.40 -4.74 -0.21
C LEU A 37 5.10 -3.25 -0.13
N ARG A 38 5.08 -2.70 1.09
CA ARG A 38 4.88 -1.26 1.34
C ARG A 38 6.06 -0.41 0.85
N ARG A 39 7.29 -0.91 0.96
CA ARG A 39 8.48 -0.24 0.41
C ARG A 39 8.46 -0.24 -1.12
N THR A 40 8.16 -1.39 -1.74
CA THR A 40 8.01 -1.54 -3.19
C THR A 40 6.95 -0.60 -3.75
N PHE A 41 5.80 -0.49 -3.07
CA PHE A 41 4.76 0.50 -3.44
C PHE A 41 5.33 1.93 -3.49
N ALA A 42 6.10 2.34 -2.48
CA ALA A 42 6.71 3.67 -2.44
C ALA A 42 7.77 3.85 -3.54
N THR A 43 8.60 2.84 -3.77
CA THR A 43 9.63 2.84 -4.83
C THR A 43 9.00 2.99 -6.22
N TYR A 44 7.91 2.29 -6.51
CA TYR A 44 7.20 2.43 -7.78
C TYR A 44 6.50 3.79 -7.91
N ALA A 45 5.95 4.32 -6.82
CA ALA A 45 5.36 5.65 -6.84
C ALA A 45 6.41 6.73 -7.15
N ASP A 46 7.61 6.61 -6.56
CA ASP A 46 8.74 7.51 -6.81
C ASP A 46 9.24 7.39 -8.26
N SER A 47 9.37 6.18 -8.81
CA SER A 47 9.76 5.98 -10.22
C SER A 47 8.75 6.53 -11.22
N LEU A 48 7.49 6.69 -10.80
CA LEU A 48 6.43 7.33 -11.60
C LEU A 48 6.37 8.85 -11.42
N TYR A 49 7.36 9.45 -10.74
CA TYR A 49 7.47 10.87 -10.43
C TYR A 49 6.27 11.43 -9.63
N ILE A 50 5.69 10.62 -8.75
CA ILE A 50 4.62 11.08 -7.85
C ILE A 50 5.26 11.88 -6.71
N GLN A 51 4.67 13.02 -6.38
CA GLN A 51 5.20 13.90 -5.34
C GLN A 51 5.27 13.18 -3.98
N HIS A 52 6.36 13.38 -3.25
CA HIS A 52 6.62 12.69 -1.97
C HIS A 52 5.53 12.93 -0.91
N SER A 53 4.96 14.13 -0.86
CA SER A 53 3.81 14.46 0.00
C SER A 53 2.57 13.61 -0.34
N THR A 54 2.36 13.31 -1.64
CA THR A 54 1.28 12.43 -2.10
C THR A 54 1.60 10.97 -1.74
N ILE A 55 2.83 10.51 -1.94
CA ILE A 55 3.26 9.15 -1.57
C ILE A 55 3.04 8.90 -0.07
N LYS A 56 3.51 9.82 0.79
CA LYS A 56 3.30 9.75 2.25
C LYS A 56 1.83 9.60 2.62
N ARG A 57 0.95 10.37 1.97
CA ARG A 57 -0.50 10.31 2.20
C ARG A 57 -1.12 9.00 1.72
N LEU A 58 -0.75 8.50 0.54
CA LEU A 58 -1.18 7.18 0.05
C LEU A 58 -0.76 6.05 0.99
N MET A 59 0.39 6.20 1.64
CA MET A 59 0.89 5.26 2.64
C MET A 59 0.25 5.48 4.02
N ASN A 60 -0.56 6.51 4.24
CA ASN A 60 -1.07 6.89 5.56
C ASN A 60 0.04 7.20 6.58
N HIS A 61 1.15 7.79 6.12
CA HIS A 61 2.18 8.32 7.00
C HIS A 61 1.72 9.62 7.66
N LYS A 62 2.13 9.84 8.91
CA LYS A 62 1.87 11.08 9.63
C LYS A 62 2.64 12.22 8.98
N GLU A 63 1.93 13.27 8.57
CA GLU A 63 2.55 14.47 8.04
C GLU A 63 2.97 15.39 9.19
N THR A 64 4.21 15.88 9.15
CA THR A 64 4.77 16.79 10.15
C THR A 64 5.06 18.18 9.57
N ASP A 65 4.98 18.34 8.25
CA ASP A 65 5.19 19.61 7.58
C ASP A 65 3.94 20.51 7.71
N VAL A 66 4.09 21.59 8.46
CA VAL A 66 3.09 22.62 8.76
C VAL A 66 2.49 23.19 7.47
N THR A 67 3.29 23.39 6.42
CA THR A 67 2.79 23.94 5.14
C THR A 67 1.86 22.94 4.45
N SER A 68 2.27 21.68 4.39
CA SER A 68 1.48 20.60 3.82
C SER A 68 0.21 20.31 4.62
N VAL A 69 0.23 20.51 5.94
CA VAL A 69 -0.92 20.30 6.83
C VAL A 69 -1.94 21.44 6.74
N HIS A 70 -1.50 22.69 6.66
CA HIS A 70 -2.40 23.85 6.74
C HIS A 70 -2.84 24.41 5.39
N TYR A 71 -2.04 24.25 4.33
CA TYR A 71 -2.32 24.88 3.03
C TYR A 71 -2.71 23.89 1.94
N ILE A 72 -2.39 22.60 2.11
CA ILE A 72 -2.75 21.55 1.16
C ILE A 72 -3.81 20.66 1.81
N GLN A 73 -5.05 20.78 1.33
CA GLN A 73 -6.14 19.86 1.66
C GLN A 73 -6.35 18.87 0.52
N PRO A 74 -5.55 17.79 0.43
CA PRO A 74 -5.85 16.74 -0.52
C PRO A 74 -7.10 16.01 -0.05
N SER A 75 -8.00 15.82 -1.01
CA SER A 75 -9.17 14.97 -0.84
C SER A 75 -8.85 13.56 -1.29
N VAL A 76 -9.75 12.62 -1.00
CA VAL A 76 -9.67 11.27 -1.57
C VAL A 76 -9.60 11.33 -3.10
N GLU A 77 -10.27 12.29 -3.73
CA GLU A 77 -10.29 12.49 -5.18
C GLU A 77 -8.92 12.83 -5.75
N THR A 78 -8.14 13.69 -5.09
CA THR A 78 -6.80 14.06 -5.57
C THR A 78 -5.82 12.88 -5.48
N LEU A 79 -6.07 11.91 -4.60
CA LEU A 79 -5.28 10.71 -4.43
C LEU A 79 -5.64 9.58 -5.42
N ARG A 80 -6.82 9.63 -6.05
CA ARG A 80 -7.28 8.57 -6.99
C ARG A 80 -6.35 8.42 -8.19
N LYS A 81 -6.01 9.53 -8.86
CA LYS A 81 -5.17 9.49 -10.07
C LYS A 81 -3.75 8.95 -9.78
N PRO A 82 -3.03 9.41 -8.74
CA PRO A 82 -1.77 8.80 -8.32
C PRO A 82 -1.89 7.31 -7.99
N MET A 83 -2.92 6.91 -7.24
CA MET A 83 -3.15 5.50 -6.88
C MET A 83 -3.39 4.62 -8.12
N GLN A 84 -4.21 5.10 -9.06
CA GLN A 84 -4.47 4.38 -10.30
C GLN A 84 -3.18 4.22 -11.13
N LYS A 85 -2.36 5.27 -11.24
CA LYS A 85 -1.08 5.21 -11.96
C LYS A 85 -0.14 4.14 -11.40
N ILE A 86 -0.06 4.02 -10.07
CA ILE A 86 0.74 2.97 -9.41
C ILE A 86 0.15 1.59 -9.68
N THR A 87 -1.17 1.47 -9.62
CA THR A 87 -1.89 0.22 -9.89
C THR A 87 -1.63 -0.29 -11.31
N ASP A 88 -1.78 0.59 -12.30
CA ASP A 88 -1.57 0.28 -13.71
C ASP A 88 -0.13 -0.20 -13.95
N TYR A 89 0.85 0.51 -13.37
CA TYR A 89 2.25 0.11 -13.44
C TYR A 89 2.51 -1.27 -12.84
N ILE A 90 1.99 -1.56 -11.65
CA ILE A 90 2.13 -2.88 -11.01
C ILE A 90 1.54 -3.99 -11.90
N LEU A 91 0.36 -3.74 -12.48
CA LEU A 91 -0.30 -4.71 -13.36
C LEU A 91 0.49 -4.94 -14.66
N GLU A 92 1.09 -3.89 -15.23
CA GLU A 92 1.97 -4.01 -16.40
C GLU A 92 3.21 -4.86 -16.11
N GLN A 93 3.82 -4.73 -14.92
CA GLN A 93 4.98 -5.54 -14.51
C GLN A 93 4.64 -6.99 -14.15
N SER A 94 3.34 -7.32 -13.99
CA SER A 94 2.88 -8.65 -13.59
C SER A 94 2.53 -9.59 -14.75
N LYS A 95 2.61 -9.09 -15.99
CA LYS A 95 2.41 -9.86 -17.22
C LYS A 95 3.70 -10.58 -17.60
#